data_AF-A0A929KFP6-F1
#
_entry.id   AF-A0A929KFP6-F1
#
_cell.length_a   1.000
_cell.length_b   1.000
_cell.length_c   1.000
_cell.angle_alpha   90.00
_cell.angle_beta   90.00
_cell.angle_gamma   90.00
#
_symmetry.space_group_name_H-M   'P 1'
#
loop_
_entity.id
_entity.type
_entity.pdbx_description
1 polymer ?
#
loop_
_entity_poly.entity_id
_entity_poly.type
_entity_poly.pdbx_seq_one_letter_code
_entity_poly.pdbx_strand_id
1 'polypeptide(L)' 'MSGKVLDAPKVIKKGEKANMNAAEVDHVEARSKGGSNSYKNMQVLSKRENLGKRDH' A
#
# COMPACT_ATOMS: atom_id res chain seq x y z
N MET A 1 11.21 4.57 3.21
CA MET A 1 10.51 4.62 1.90
C MET A 1 11.57 4.56 0.81
N SER A 2 11.44 3.70 -0.20
CA SER A 2 12.54 3.47 -1.16
C SER A 2 12.68 4.55 -2.24
N GLY A 3 11.71 5.48 -2.38
CA GLY A 3 11.76 6.57 -3.36
C GLY A 3 11.61 6.13 -4.83
N LYS A 4 11.20 4.88 -5.06
CA LYS A 4 11.01 4.32 -6.41
C LYS A 4 9.78 4.92 -7.08
N VAL A 5 9.88 5.12 -8.39
CA VAL A 5 8.72 5.44 -9.24
C VAL A 5 7.81 4.22 -9.27
N LEU A 6 6.58 4.40 -8.80
CA LEU A 6 5.56 3.37 -8.77
C LEU A 6 4.76 3.38 -10.06
N ASP A 7 4.31 2.19 -10.47
CA ASP A 7 3.42 2.09 -11.61
C ASP A 7 2.04 2.65 -11.26
N ALA A 8 1.36 3.19 -12.27
CA ALA A 8 0.01 3.69 -12.12
C ALA A 8 -0.89 2.59 -11.51
N PRO A 9 -1.78 2.94 -10.56
CA PRO A 9 -2.68 1.97 -9.96
C PRO A 9 -3.61 1.41 -11.04
N LYS A 10 -3.72 0.09 -11.10
CA LYS A 10 -4.59 -0.63 -12.03
C LYS A 10 -5.54 -1.52 -11.24
N VAL A 11 -6.83 -1.44 -11.56
CA VAL A 11 -7.84 -2.38 -11.01
C VAL A 11 -7.53 -3.77 -11.57
N ILE A 12 -7.37 -4.74 -10.66
CA ILE A 12 -6.99 -6.12 -10.99
C ILE A 12 -8.22 -7.00 -10.81
N LYS A 13 -8.55 -7.82 -11.81
CA LYS A 13 -9.69 -8.76 -11.71
C LYS A 13 -9.31 -9.96 -10.83
N LYS A 14 -10.29 -10.54 -10.16
CA LYS A 14 -10.10 -11.74 -9.32
C LYS A 14 -9.52 -12.88 -10.18
N GLY A 15 -8.31 -13.33 -9.84
CA GLY A 15 -7.57 -14.38 -10.57
C GLY A 15 -6.41 -13.88 -11.43
N GLU A 16 -6.28 -12.58 -11.67
CA GLU A 16 -5.14 -12.01 -12.37
C GLU A 16 -3.94 -11.79 -11.43
N LYS A 17 -2.71 -11.99 -11.94
CA LYS A 17 -1.49 -11.71 -11.19
C LYS A 17 -1.39 -10.22 -10.91
N ALA A 18 -1.19 -9.88 -9.64
CA ALA A 18 -1.08 -8.48 -9.25
C ALA A 18 0.27 -7.87 -9.66
N ASN A 19 0.25 -6.61 -10.12
CA ASN A 19 1.49 -5.85 -10.27
C ASN A 19 2.00 -5.46 -8.86
N MET A 20 3.11 -6.06 -8.46
CA MET A 20 3.72 -5.86 -7.15
C MET A 20 4.37 -4.47 -6.97
N ASN A 21 4.55 -3.72 -8.05
CA ASN A 21 5.07 -2.35 -8.06
C ASN A 21 3.97 -1.28 -8.24
N ALA A 22 2.71 -1.68 -8.33
CA ALA A 22 1.60 -0.74 -8.40
C ALA A 22 1.52 0.10 -7.12
N ALA A 23 1.24 1.40 -7.29
CA ALA A 23 0.97 2.29 -6.18
C ALA A 23 -0.31 1.87 -5.43
N GLU A 24 -0.19 1.72 -4.11
CA GLU A 24 -1.29 1.48 -3.19
C GLU A 24 -1.28 2.54 -2.10
N VAL A 25 -2.46 2.98 -1.70
CA VAL A 25 -2.63 3.93 -0.60
C VAL A 25 -2.94 3.12 0.65
N ASP A 26 -2.07 3.21 1.65
CA ASP A 26 -2.20 2.46 2.90
C ASP A 26 -2.01 3.39 4.11
N HIS A 27 -2.44 2.93 5.29
CA HIS A 27 -2.26 3.68 6.53
C HIS A 27 -0.80 3.57 7.01
N VAL A 28 -0.15 4.68 7.40
CA VAL A 28 1.20 4.70 7.99
C VAL A 28 1.22 3.88 9.28
N GLU A 29 0.23 4.09 10.13
CA GLU A 29 -0.07 3.24 11.26
C GLU A 29 -1.38 2.50 11.01
N ALA A 30 -1.35 1.17 11.07
CA ALA A 30 -2.53 0.36 10.81
C ALA A 30 -3.67 0.73 11.77
N ARG A 31 -4.91 0.77 11.28
CA ARG A 31 -6.09 1.03 12.12
C ARG A 31 -6.22 0.04 13.28
N SER A 32 -5.81 -1.21 13.08
CA SER A 32 -5.80 -2.24 14.13
C SER A 32 -4.84 -1.93 15.28
N LYS A 33 -3.88 -1.03 15.09
CA LYS A 33 -2.89 -0.60 16.09
C LYS A 33 -3.15 0.80 16.66
N GLY A 34 -4.29 1.42 16.34
CA GLY A 34 -4.65 2.75 16.84
C GLY A 34 -4.44 3.90 15.83
N GLY A 35 -4.00 3.57 14.61
CA GLY A 35 -3.80 4.56 13.56
C GLY A 35 -5.09 5.29 13.17
N SER A 36 -5.01 6.63 13.06
CA SER A 36 -6.15 7.47 12.71
C SER A 36 -6.57 7.27 11.24
N ASN A 37 -7.84 7.51 10.92
CA ASN A 37 -8.32 7.49 9.53
C ASN A 37 -8.08 8.83 8.80
N SER A 38 -7.16 9.66 9.31
CA SER A 38 -6.82 10.97 8.74
C SER A 38 -5.94 10.81 7.49
N TYR A 39 -6.07 11.73 6.53
CA TYR A 39 -5.16 11.83 5.39
C TYR A 39 -3.68 11.96 5.79
N LYS A 40 -3.40 12.48 7.00
CA LYS A 40 -2.04 12.55 7.55
C LYS A 40 -1.45 11.19 7.91
N ASN A 41 -2.31 10.19 8.11
CA ASN A 41 -1.92 8.80 8.36
C ASN A 41 -1.96 7.97 7.07
N MET A 42 -1.98 8.58 5.88
CA MET A 42 -1.98 7.85 4.61
C MET A 42 -0.62 7.98 3.95
N GLN A 43 -0.16 6.89 3.32
CA GLN A 43 1.09 6.85 2.58
C GLN A 43 0.90 6.05 1.29
N VAL A 44 1.59 6.48 0.24
CA VAL A 44 1.67 5.74 -1.02
C VAL A 44 2.87 4.80 -0.96
N LEU A 45 2.62 3.51 -1.16
CA LEU A 45 3.60 2.43 -1.13
C LEU A 45 3.38 1.50 -2.32
N SER A 46 4.40 0.73 -2.72
CA SER A 46 4.18 -0.37 -3.65
C SER A 46 3.34 -1.47 -3.00
N LYS A 47 2.58 -2.22 -3.80
CA LYS A 47 1.87 -3.42 -3.33
C LYS A 47 2.77 -4.40 -2.56
N ARG A 48 4.03 -4.55 -2.98
CA ARG A 48 5.03 -5.34 -2.25
C ARG A 48 5.31 -4.79 -0.85
N GLU A 49 5.55 -3.48 -0.74
CA GLU A 49 5.81 -2.82 0.56
C GLU A 49 4.57 -2.87 1.46
N ASN A 50 3.37 -2.72 0.90
CA ASN A 50 2.11 -2.83 1.65
C ASN A 50 1.90 -4.26 2.21
N LEU A 51 2.12 -5.29 1.39
CA LEU A 51 2.01 -6.69 1.84
C LEU A 51 3.04 -7.02 2.94
N GLY A 52 4.28 -6.56 2.78
CA GLY A 52 5.33 -6.78 3.78
C GLY A 52 5.10 -6.05 5.11
N LYS A 53 4.26 -5.01 5.12
CA LYS A 53 3.94 -4.24 6.33
C LYS A 53 2.90 -4.92 7.22
N ARG A 54 2.10 -5.83 6.68
CA ARG A 54 1.04 -6.52 7.44
C ARG A 54 1.58 -7.47 8.52
N ASP A 55 2.86 -7.83 8.46
CA ASP A 55 3.49 -8.84 9.32
C ASP A 55 4.36 -8.26 10.46
N HIS A 56 4.33 -6.94 10.69
CA HIS A 56 5.01 -6.28 11.82
C HIS A 56 4.05 -5.54 12.73
#